data_AF-B7TW67-F1
#
_entry.id   AF-B7TW67-F1
#
_cell.length_a   1.000
_cell.length_b   1.000
_cell.length_c   1.000
_cell.angle_alpha   90.00
_cell.angle_beta   90.00
_cell.angle_gamma   90.00
#
_symmetry.space_group_name_H-M   'P 1'
#
loop_
_entity.id
_entity.type
_entity.pdbx_description
1 polymer ?
#
loop_
_entity_poly.entity_id
_entity_poly.type
_entity_poly.pdbx_seq_one_letter_code
_entity_poly.pdbx_strand_id
1 'polypeptide(L)'
;ESMLLLKETMQKLGSENIDCRQDGAKLIPNNRGSYVFNTTIEGIENADLCLLINTNPRIEAPIINARIRKRYSQGNFPIASIGPDVEYLYHVEKLGNNPGILNKIAKGNHKFCELLSASQNPMLIIGQDALIRDDADSVLVLAGKIAEKF
;
A
#
# COMPACT_ATOMS: atom_id res chain seq x y z
N GLU A 1 -5.36 1.10 25.34
CA GLU A 1 -4.94 1.04 26.76
C GLU A 1 -4.37 -0.31 27.15
N SER A 2 -5.10 -1.43 26.96
CA SER A 2 -4.61 -2.77 27.35
C SER A 2 -3.25 -3.16 26.74
N MET A 3 -3.00 -2.82 25.46
CA MET A 3 -1.71 -3.06 24.82
C MET A 3 -0.55 -2.30 25.48
N LEU A 4 -0.79 -1.07 25.94
CA LEU A 4 0.23 -0.27 26.64
C LEU A 4 0.54 -0.87 28.00
N LEU A 5 -0.50 -1.20 28.78
CA LEU A 5 -0.33 -1.81 30.10
C LEU A 5 0.40 -3.16 30.00
N LEU A 6 -0.01 -4.00 29.05
CA LEU A 6 0.63 -5.30 28.81
C LEU A 6 2.11 -5.13 28.44
N LYS A 7 2.42 -4.19 27.53
CA LYS A 7 3.80 -3.86 27.15
C LYS A 7 4.62 -3.48 28.39
N GLU A 8 4.13 -2.55 29.19
CA GLU A 8 4.82 -2.09 30.40
C GLU A 8 5.00 -3.22 31.44
N THR A 9 3.99 -4.07 31.64
CA THR A 9 4.09 -5.23 32.53
C THR A 9 5.15 -6.22 32.04
N MET A 10 5.16 -6.55 30.76
CA MET A 10 6.15 -7.47 30.18
C MET A 10 7.58 -6.92 30.26
N GLN A 11 7.75 -5.61 30.03
CA GLN A 11 9.03 -4.93 30.22
C GLN A 11 9.50 -4.98 31.68
N LYS A 12 8.60 -4.76 32.66
CA LYS A 12 8.92 -4.88 34.10
C LYS A 12 9.30 -6.30 34.51
N LEU A 13 8.78 -7.32 33.82
CA LEU A 13 9.14 -8.73 34.01
C LEU A 13 10.45 -9.12 33.28
N GLY A 14 11.09 -8.19 32.56
CA GLY A 14 12.33 -8.45 31.81
C GLY A 14 12.13 -9.16 30.46
N SER A 15 10.92 -9.20 29.93
CA SER A 15 10.65 -9.76 28.59
C SER A 15 10.84 -8.71 27.51
N GLU A 16 11.72 -8.98 26.55
CA GLU A 16 11.92 -8.18 25.33
C GLU A 16 10.99 -8.61 24.18
N ASN A 17 10.31 -9.75 24.33
CA ASN A 17 9.46 -10.34 23.30
C ASN A 17 8.09 -9.67 23.27
N ILE A 18 7.98 -8.59 22.50
CA ILE A 18 6.76 -7.80 22.36
C ILE A 18 6.42 -7.66 20.88
N ASP A 19 5.29 -8.23 20.47
CA ASP A 19 4.74 -8.10 19.14
C ASP A 19 3.23 -7.93 19.22
N CYS A 20 2.67 -7.06 18.39
CA CYS A 20 1.22 -6.85 18.26
C CYS A 20 0.69 -7.31 16.90
N ARG A 21 1.58 -7.70 15.97
CA ARG A 21 1.21 -8.16 14.64
C ARG A 21 0.57 -9.52 14.73
N GLN A 22 -0.46 -9.75 13.92
CA GLN A 22 -1.17 -11.03 13.86
C GLN A 22 -0.53 -11.99 12.84
N ASP A 23 0.20 -11.44 11.88
CA ASP A 23 0.56 -12.08 10.61
C ASP A 23 2.07 -12.04 10.32
N GLY A 24 2.87 -11.47 11.22
CA GLY A 24 4.32 -11.34 11.05
C GLY A 24 4.76 -10.27 10.04
N ALA A 25 3.89 -9.33 9.66
CA ALA A 25 4.19 -8.30 8.67
C ALA A 25 5.51 -7.55 8.94
N LYS A 26 6.41 -7.49 7.95
CA LYS A 26 7.72 -6.83 8.05
C LYS A 26 7.54 -5.31 7.89
N LEU A 27 7.19 -4.66 8.99
CA LEU A 27 7.02 -3.20 9.08
C LEU A 27 8.34 -2.52 9.45
N ILE A 28 8.56 -1.30 8.97
CA ILE A 28 9.75 -0.51 9.30
C ILE A 28 9.57 0.08 10.72
N PRO A 29 10.42 -0.31 11.70
CA PRO A 29 10.33 0.22 13.05
C PRO A 29 10.51 1.74 13.06
N ASN A 30 9.82 2.42 13.98
CA ASN A 30 9.88 3.88 14.16
C ASN A 30 9.46 4.72 12.94
N ASN A 31 8.86 4.12 11.91
CA ASN A 31 8.32 4.85 10.77
C ASN A 31 6.80 4.68 10.73
N ARG A 32 6.06 5.64 11.30
CA ARG A 32 4.59 5.62 11.28
C ARG A 32 4.01 5.58 9.87
N GLY A 33 4.65 6.26 8.92
CA GLY A 33 4.21 6.31 7.52
C GLY A 33 4.21 4.94 6.84
N SER A 34 4.94 3.95 7.38
CA SER A 34 5.05 2.62 6.78
C SER A 34 3.83 1.72 6.99
N TYR A 35 2.95 2.04 7.95
CA TYR A 35 1.81 1.18 8.32
C TYR A 35 0.48 1.91 8.45
N VAL A 36 0.45 3.23 8.18
CA VAL A 36 -0.80 4.01 8.18
C VAL A 36 -1.21 4.36 6.76
N PHE A 37 -2.50 4.59 6.58
CA PHE A 37 -3.04 5.09 5.31
C PHE A 37 -2.80 6.62 5.19
N ASN A 38 -1.60 7.01 4.75
CA ASN A 38 -1.13 8.39 4.76
C ASN A 38 -2.04 9.37 4.00
N THR A 39 -2.63 8.93 2.89
CA THR A 39 -3.53 9.75 2.06
C THR A 39 -4.81 10.13 2.79
N THR A 40 -5.18 9.42 3.87
CA THR A 40 -6.50 9.44 4.53
C THR A 40 -7.62 8.95 3.62
N ILE A 41 -8.70 8.44 4.21
CA ILE A 41 -9.83 7.88 3.44
C ILE A 41 -10.52 8.96 2.60
N GLU A 42 -10.58 10.20 3.09
CA GLU A 42 -11.13 11.36 2.37
C GLU A 42 -10.17 11.91 1.30
N GLY A 43 -8.86 11.74 1.48
CA GLY A 43 -7.89 12.17 0.47
C GLY A 43 -7.94 11.33 -0.81
N ILE A 44 -8.60 10.16 -0.81
CA ILE A 44 -8.84 9.35 -2.01
C ILE A 44 -9.58 10.16 -3.06
N GLU A 45 -10.50 11.04 -2.65
CA GLU A 45 -11.23 11.93 -3.55
C GLU A 45 -10.34 12.94 -4.29
N ASN A 46 -9.15 13.26 -3.76
CA ASN A 46 -8.22 14.22 -4.36
C ASN A 46 -7.14 13.56 -5.23
N ALA A 47 -7.01 12.23 -5.17
CA ALA A 47 -6.04 11.50 -5.97
C ALA A 47 -6.43 11.53 -7.46
N ASP A 48 -5.44 11.65 -8.34
CA ASP A 48 -5.64 11.62 -9.80
C ASP A 48 -5.08 10.37 -10.47
N LEU A 49 -4.34 9.54 -9.73
CA LEU A 49 -3.89 8.23 -10.15
C LEU A 49 -3.83 7.29 -8.93
N CYS A 50 -4.14 6.01 -9.13
CA CYS A 50 -4.01 5.00 -8.09
C CYS A 50 -3.21 3.78 -8.55
N LEU A 51 -2.21 3.38 -7.75
CA LEU A 51 -1.48 2.13 -7.91
C LEU A 51 -1.76 1.20 -6.73
N LEU A 52 -2.38 0.06 -7.01
CA LEU A 52 -2.67 -1.01 -6.06
C LEU A 52 -1.53 -2.03 -6.07
N ILE A 53 -0.87 -2.25 -4.93
CA ILE A 53 0.28 -3.15 -4.79
C ILE A 53 -0.13 -4.33 -3.90
N ASN A 54 -0.30 -5.50 -4.53
CA ASN A 54 -0.62 -6.78 -3.92
C ASN A 54 -1.75 -6.67 -2.88
N THR A 55 -2.86 -6.04 -3.29
CA THR A 55 -4.04 -5.79 -2.46
C THR A 55 -5.32 -6.11 -3.22
N ASN A 56 -6.30 -6.64 -2.51
CA ASN A 56 -7.69 -6.69 -2.91
C ASN A 56 -8.55 -5.82 -1.96
N PRO A 57 -8.71 -4.52 -2.26
CA PRO A 57 -9.46 -3.60 -1.40
C PRO A 57 -10.91 -4.04 -1.17
N ARG A 58 -11.49 -4.84 -2.09
CA ARG A 58 -12.87 -5.34 -1.93
C ARG A 58 -13.00 -6.28 -0.73
N ILE A 59 -11.96 -7.07 -0.44
CA ILE A 59 -11.95 -8.04 0.65
C ILE A 59 -11.30 -7.43 1.89
N GLU A 60 -10.14 -6.79 1.72
CA GLU A 60 -9.33 -6.27 2.83
C GLU A 60 -9.94 -5.01 3.47
N ALA A 61 -10.46 -4.09 2.66
CA ALA A 61 -10.95 -2.80 3.13
C ALA A 61 -12.14 -2.28 2.30
N PRO A 62 -13.34 -2.86 2.45
CA PRO A 62 -14.51 -2.55 1.61
C PRO A 62 -14.88 -1.06 1.55
N ILE A 63 -14.64 -0.31 2.63
CA ILE A 63 -14.88 1.14 2.69
C ILE A 63 -13.88 1.90 1.78
N ILE A 64 -12.60 1.51 1.79
CA ILE A 64 -11.58 2.08 0.90
C ILE A 64 -11.94 1.75 -0.55
N ASN A 65 -12.35 0.52 -0.84
CA ASN A 65 -12.82 0.14 -2.18
C ASN A 65 -14.03 0.96 -2.65
N ALA A 66 -14.99 1.22 -1.76
CA ALA A 66 -16.13 2.07 -2.08
C ALA A 66 -15.71 3.52 -2.39
N ARG A 67 -14.70 4.06 -1.70
CA ARG A 67 -14.14 5.40 -1.96
C ARG A 67 -13.37 5.46 -3.27
N ILE A 68 -12.54 4.46 -3.56
CA ILE A 68 -11.88 4.30 -4.87
C ILE A 68 -12.92 4.27 -5.98
N ARG A 69 -13.99 3.48 -5.82
CA ARG A 69 -15.07 3.39 -6.81
C ARG A 69 -15.79 4.74 -6.98
N LYS A 70 -16.08 5.44 -5.88
CA LYS A 70 -16.68 6.79 -5.92
C LYS A 70 -15.79 7.75 -6.70
N ARG A 71 -14.49 7.78 -6.42
CA ARG A 71 -13.52 8.61 -7.13
C ARG A 71 -13.42 8.23 -8.61
N TYR A 72 -13.39 6.94 -8.92
CA TYR A 72 -13.40 6.43 -10.29
C TYR A 72 -14.63 6.90 -11.09
N SER A 73 -15.82 6.90 -10.49
CA SER A 73 -17.05 7.37 -11.14
C SER A 73 -17.04 8.87 -11.50
N GLN A 74 -16.14 9.66 -10.93
CA GLN A 74 -15.95 11.07 -11.30
C GLN A 74 -15.09 11.25 -12.58
N GLY A 75 -14.51 10.17 -13.11
CA GLY A 75 -13.69 10.19 -14.32
C GLY A 75 -12.23 10.60 -14.06
N ASN A 76 -11.40 10.49 -15.10
CA ASN A 76 -9.98 10.86 -15.07
C ASN A 76 -9.23 10.35 -13.83
N PHE A 77 -9.34 9.05 -13.59
CA PHE A 77 -8.68 8.37 -12.47
C PHE A 77 -8.17 7.01 -12.93
N PRO A 78 -7.02 6.96 -13.63
CA PRO A 78 -6.36 5.71 -13.96
C PRO A 78 -6.02 4.94 -12.68
N ILE A 79 -6.43 3.67 -12.65
CA ILE A 79 -6.12 2.73 -11.58
C ILE A 79 -5.34 1.58 -12.20
N ALA A 80 -4.20 1.24 -11.61
CA ALA A 80 -3.39 0.10 -12.01
C ALA A 80 -3.15 -0.83 -10.82
N SER A 81 -2.92 -2.12 -11.10
CA SER A 81 -2.56 -3.10 -10.07
C SER A 81 -1.30 -3.88 -10.42
N ILE A 82 -0.49 -4.15 -9.39
CA ILE A 82 0.64 -5.08 -9.41
C ILE A 82 0.37 -6.12 -8.35
N GLY A 83 0.10 -7.37 -8.72
CA GLY A 83 -0.22 -8.41 -7.74
C GLY A 83 -1.16 -9.49 -8.30
N PRO A 84 -1.96 -10.13 -7.43
CA PRO A 84 -2.83 -11.23 -7.82
C PRO A 84 -3.89 -10.78 -8.82
N ASP A 85 -4.31 -11.72 -9.66
CA ASP A 85 -5.37 -11.48 -10.63
C ASP A 85 -6.73 -11.49 -9.91
N VAL A 86 -7.22 -10.29 -9.58
CA VAL A 86 -8.50 -10.12 -8.89
C VAL A 86 -9.51 -9.37 -9.76
N GLU A 87 -10.78 -9.62 -9.48
CA GLU A 87 -11.90 -8.98 -10.17
C GLU A 87 -12.31 -7.69 -9.44
N TYR A 88 -12.16 -6.56 -10.13
CA TYR A 88 -12.56 -5.24 -9.64
C TYR A 88 -13.89 -4.80 -10.25
N LEU A 89 -14.66 -4.00 -9.51
CA LEU A 89 -15.96 -3.45 -9.96
C LEU A 89 -15.82 -2.18 -10.81
N TYR A 90 -14.60 -1.87 -11.23
CA TYR A 90 -14.19 -0.71 -12.02
C TYR A 90 -12.97 -1.13 -12.84
N HIS A 91 -12.65 -0.37 -13.89
CA HIS A 91 -11.50 -0.69 -14.73
C HIS A 91 -10.20 -0.51 -13.95
N VAL A 92 -9.37 -1.55 -13.95
CA VAL A 92 -8.02 -1.55 -13.36
C VAL A 92 -7.07 -2.16 -14.38
N GLU A 93 -6.02 -1.41 -14.74
CA GLU A 93 -4.96 -1.91 -15.61
C GLU A 93 -4.06 -2.87 -14.82
N LYS A 94 -4.05 -4.14 -15.21
CA LYS A 94 -3.22 -5.16 -14.57
C LYS A 94 -1.82 -5.12 -15.16
N LEU A 95 -0.85 -4.57 -14.42
CA LEU A 95 0.55 -4.47 -14.87
C LEU A 95 1.29 -5.83 -14.76
N GLY A 96 0.74 -6.76 -13.97
CA GLY A 96 1.25 -8.12 -13.78
C GLY A 96 1.41 -8.46 -12.29
N ASN A 97 1.95 -9.64 -12.00
CA ASN A 97 2.09 -10.18 -10.64
C ASN A 97 3.55 -10.27 -10.14
N ASN A 98 4.51 -9.81 -10.96
CA ASN A 98 5.93 -9.94 -10.67
C ASN A 98 6.46 -8.75 -9.82
N PRO A 99 7.08 -8.98 -8.65
CA PRO A 99 7.71 -7.93 -7.84
C PRO A 99 8.75 -7.08 -8.61
N GLY A 100 9.38 -7.65 -9.63
CA GLY A 100 10.32 -6.94 -10.51
C GLY A 100 9.71 -5.75 -11.25
N ILE A 101 8.38 -5.69 -11.38
CA ILE A 101 7.68 -4.53 -11.97
C ILE A 101 7.87 -3.29 -11.08
N LEU A 102 7.76 -3.42 -9.75
CA LEU A 102 8.01 -2.32 -8.81
C LEU A 102 9.44 -1.78 -8.96
N ASN A 103 10.42 -2.67 -9.14
CA ASN A 103 11.80 -2.27 -9.38
C ASN A 103 11.97 -1.51 -10.72
N LYS A 104 11.27 -1.95 -11.78
CA LYS A 104 11.27 -1.23 -13.07
C LYS A 104 10.65 0.16 -12.93
N ILE A 105 9.54 0.29 -12.20
CA ILE A 105 8.88 1.57 -11.95
C ILE A 105 9.77 2.50 -11.12
N ALA A 106 10.36 2.00 -10.03
CA ALA A 106 11.28 2.78 -9.20
C ALA A 106 12.48 3.30 -10.01
N LYS A 107 13.00 2.49 -10.94
CA LYS A 107 14.07 2.90 -11.87
C LYS A 107 13.62 3.86 -12.96
N GLY A 108 12.31 4.01 -13.22
CA GLY A 108 11.79 4.83 -14.32
C GLY A 108 11.71 4.10 -15.66
N ASN A 109 11.88 2.78 -15.68
CA ASN A 109 11.98 1.96 -16.90
C ASN A 109 10.66 1.22 -17.22
N HIS A 110 9.53 1.78 -16.82
CA HIS A 110 8.22 1.18 -17.02
C HIS A 110 7.27 2.21 -17.64
N LYS A 111 6.37 1.77 -18.53
CA LYS A 111 5.41 2.67 -19.22
C LYS A 111 4.54 3.45 -18.23
N PHE A 112 4.19 2.81 -17.10
CA PHE A 112 3.43 3.44 -16.02
C PHE A 112 4.12 4.67 -15.39
N CYS A 113 5.45 4.82 -15.54
CA CYS A 113 6.17 5.99 -15.05
C CYS A 113 5.72 7.29 -15.74
N GLU A 114 5.29 7.23 -17.00
CA GLU A 114 4.78 8.41 -17.71
C GLU A 114 3.49 8.92 -17.06
N LEU A 115 2.61 8.00 -16.66
CA LEU A 115 1.37 8.33 -15.94
C LEU A 115 1.66 8.87 -14.54
N LEU A 116 2.60 8.25 -13.81
CA LEU A 116 3.03 8.74 -12.50
C LEU A 116 3.64 10.14 -12.58
N SER A 117 4.47 10.44 -13.58
CA SER A 117 5.05 11.78 -13.77
C SER A 117 4.04 12.84 -14.19
N ALA A 118 2.96 12.45 -14.88
CA ALA A 118 1.92 13.38 -15.31
C ALA A 118 0.90 13.68 -14.19
N SER A 119 0.77 12.78 -13.23
CA SER A 119 -0.11 12.87 -12.07
C SER A 119 0.40 13.93 -11.08
N GLN A 120 -0.53 14.73 -10.54
CA GLN A 120 -0.25 15.73 -9.52
C GLN A 120 -0.43 15.16 -8.10
N ASN A 121 -1.36 14.23 -7.93
CA ASN A 121 -1.68 13.61 -6.64
C ASN A 121 -1.75 12.08 -6.80
N PRO A 122 -0.62 11.40 -7.10
CA PRO A 122 -0.62 9.95 -7.21
C PRO A 122 -0.81 9.31 -5.84
N MET A 123 -1.56 8.22 -5.78
CA MET A 123 -1.78 7.44 -4.56
C MET A 123 -1.33 6.00 -4.76
N LEU A 124 -0.48 5.52 -3.86
CA LEU A 124 -0.06 4.11 -3.80
C LEU A 124 -0.73 3.43 -2.60
N ILE A 125 -1.38 2.29 -2.83
CA ILE A 125 -1.99 1.47 -1.79
C ILE A 125 -1.29 0.13 -1.75
N ILE A 126 -0.70 -0.21 -0.61
CA ILE A 126 0.01 -1.48 -0.39
C ILE A 126 -0.87 -2.37 0.47
N GLY A 127 -1.14 -3.59 0.00
CA GLY A 127 -1.91 -4.58 0.74
C GLY A 127 -1.11 -5.20 1.88
N GLN A 128 -1.81 -5.62 2.93
CA GLN A 128 -1.19 -6.27 4.09
C GLN A 128 -0.46 -7.57 3.68
N ASP A 129 -1.03 -8.32 2.74
CA ASP A 129 -0.43 -9.55 2.20
C ASP A 129 0.91 -9.31 1.49
N ALA A 130 1.17 -8.08 1.04
CA ALA A 130 2.48 -7.70 0.48
C ALA A 130 3.58 -7.69 1.55
N LEU A 131 3.20 -7.43 2.80
CA LEU A 131 4.10 -7.15 3.92
C LEU A 131 4.48 -8.40 4.71
N ILE A 132 3.82 -9.54 4.49
CA ILE A 132 4.09 -10.82 5.16
C ILE A 132 5.03 -11.73 4.36
N ARG A 133 5.36 -11.36 3.12
CA ARG A 133 6.20 -12.15 2.22
C ARG A 133 7.68 -12.07 2.59
N ASP A 134 8.47 -12.99 2.05
CA ASP A 134 9.92 -12.98 2.21
C ASP A 134 10.56 -11.68 1.68
N ASP A 135 10.03 -11.14 0.58
CA ASP A 135 10.47 -9.91 -0.08
C ASP A 135 9.78 -8.64 0.41
N ALA A 136 9.00 -8.69 1.50
CA ALA A 136 8.20 -7.57 2.02
C ALA A 136 9.00 -6.29 2.26
N ASP A 137 10.20 -6.39 2.85
CA ASP A 137 11.08 -5.23 3.08
C ASP A 137 11.42 -4.51 1.77
N SER A 138 11.66 -5.29 0.71
CA SER A 138 11.95 -4.74 -0.62
C SER A 138 10.73 -4.08 -1.24
N VAL A 139 9.54 -4.65 -1.07
CA VAL A 139 8.29 -4.06 -1.58
C VAL A 139 8.06 -2.67 -0.97
N LEU A 140 8.17 -2.57 0.36
CA LEU A 140 7.92 -1.33 1.09
C LEU A 140 8.98 -0.26 0.76
N VAL A 141 10.26 -0.64 0.66
CA VAL A 141 11.34 0.27 0.23
C VAL A 141 11.15 0.73 -1.22
N LEU A 142 10.77 -0.16 -2.14
CA LEU A 142 10.53 0.20 -3.53
C LEU A 142 9.31 1.13 -3.68
N ALA A 143 8.22 0.86 -2.95
CA ALA A 143 7.05 1.72 -2.95
C ALA A 143 7.39 3.12 -2.41
N GLY A 144 8.18 3.20 -1.33
CA GLY A 144 8.69 4.46 -0.81
C GLY A 144 9.52 5.23 -1.85
N LYS A 145 10.45 4.56 -2.53
CA LYS A 145 11.25 5.17 -3.62
C LYS A 145 10.40 5.67 -4.79
N ILE A 146 9.31 4.98 -5.12
CA ILE A 146 8.38 5.45 -6.15
C ILE A 146 7.68 6.72 -5.67
N ALA A 147 7.15 6.73 -4.44
CA ALA A 147 6.47 7.87 -3.86
C ALA A 147 7.36 9.10 -3.61
N GLU A 148 8.67 8.91 -3.40
CA GLU A 148 9.62 10.03 -3.30
C GLU A 148 10.01 10.62 -4.66
N LYS A 149 9.92 9.81 -5.72
CA LYS A 149 10.41 10.17 -7.06
C LYS A 149 9.34 10.84 -7.93
N PHE A 150 8.08 10.42 -7.78
CA PHE A 150 6.93 10.90 -8.53
C PHE A 150 5.96 11.55 -7.57
#